data_AF-A0A3M1XYJ4-F1
#
_entry.id   AF-A0A3M1XYJ4-F1
#
_cell.length_a   1.000
_cell.length_b   1.000
_cell.length_c   1.000
_cell.angle_alpha   90.00
_cell.angle_beta   90.00
_cell.angle_gamma   90.00
#
_symmetry.space_group_name_H-M   'P 1'
#
loop_
_entity.id
_entity.type
_entity.pdbx_description
1 polymer ?
#
loop_
_entity_poly.entity_id
_entity_poly.type
_entity_poly.pdbx_seq_one_letter_code
_entity_poly.pdbx_strand_id
1 'polypeptide(L)'
;TTILQAAREADIYIPTLCDDPRLEPYGACRLCLVQVKGMPRPVTACTTPVSEGMEVQTSNEQIERIRKTIVELLLSDHPNDCMVCEKAGDCTLQELAYFYDLRKNRFWGERRQYNKTDANPFIERDMEKCVLCGKCVRVCEEIQGVAAIDIAYRGFKAKVCPPFEKDLNCEFCGQCVSVCPTGALIGKQSLGKGRQKDIKRVDTVCPYCGCGCNITLHVSRNEIIRVTSEPDTLNEGWLCVKGRFGFRFVNSPDRLKKPLIRRNGKFEEVSWDVALEYVAERLKKIKKEHGADAIAGLSSARCTNEENYLFQKFMRAAIGTNNVDHCARY
;
A
#
# COMPACT_ATOMS: atom_id res chain seq x y z
N THR A 1 -5.67 2.90 -26.99
CA THR A 1 -5.53 1.51 -26.53
C THR A 1 -4.26 0.89 -27.07
N THR A 2 -3.42 0.34 -26.19
CA THR A 2 -2.22 -0.42 -26.57
C THR A 2 -2.57 -1.89 -26.75
N ILE A 3 -1.70 -2.68 -27.40
CA ILE A 3 -1.91 -4.13 -27.55
C ILE A 3 -2.11 -4.80 -26.19
N LEU A 4 -1.38 -4.37 -25.16
CA LEU A 4 -1.51 -4.91 -23.80
C LEU A 4 -2.88 -4.60 -23.18
N GLN A 5 -3.41 -3.39 -23.38
CA GLN A 5 -4.74 -3.02 -22.90
C GLN A 5 -5.82 -3.84 -23.61
N ALA A 6 -5.74 -3.95 -24.94
CA ALA A 6 -6.66 -4.78 -25.72
C ALA A 6 -6.59 -6.26 -25.31
N ALA A 7 -5.38 -6.78 -25.03
CA ALA A 7 -5.21 -8.15 -24.54
C ALA A 7 -5.88 -8.36 -23.17
N ARG A 8 -5.77 -7.39 -22.25
CA ARG A 8 -6.46 -7.45 -20.94
C ARG A 8 -7.97 -7.43 -21.07
N GLU A 9 -8.52 -6.58 -21.96
CA GLU A 9 -9.96 -6.53 -22.24
C GLU A 9 -10.48 -7.86 -22.82
N ALA A 10 -9.62 -8.57 -23.56
CA ALA A 10 -9.91 -9.89 -24.12
C ALA A 10 -9.56 -11.08 -23.20
N ASP A 11 -9.21 -10.83 -21.93
CA ASP A 11 -8.78 -11.84 -20.95
C ASP A 11 -7.55 -12.67 -21.40
N ILE A 12 -6.67 -12.06 -22.19
CA ILE A 12 -5.42 -12.66 -22.67
C ILE A 12 -4.25 -12.21 -21.79
N TYR A 13 -3.65 -13.16 -21.10
CA TYR A 13 -2.48 -12.90 -20.25
C TYR A 13 -1.22 -12.62 -21.07
N ILE A 14 -0.60 -11.46 -20.82
CA ILE A 14 0.73 -11.10 -21.31
C ILE A 14 1.62 -10.73 -20.10
N PRO A 15 2.76 -11.42 -19.89
CA PRO A 15 3.65 -11.17 -18.76
C PRO A 15 4.20 -9.74 -18.72
N THR A 16 4.18 -9.10 -17.55
CA THR A 16 4.78 -7.78 -17.33
C THR A 16 5.46 -7.67 -15.96
N LEU A 17 6.47 -6.81 -15.85
CA LEU A 17 7.07 -6.38 -14.57
C LEU A 17 6.99 -4.87 -14.38
N CYS A 18 7.23 -4.09 -15.44
CA CYS A 18 7.28 -2.62 -15.38
C CYS A 18 5.96 -1.92 -15.71
N ASP A 19 4.91 -2.67 -16.03
CA ASP A 19 3.60 -2.12 -16.40
C ASP A 19 2.66 -2.03 -15.19
N ASP A 20 2.03 -0.88 -15.00
CA ASP A 20 0.91 -0.65 -14.09
C ASP A 20 -0.15 0.11 -14.91
N PRO A 21 -1.43 -0.32 -14.93
CA PRO A 21 -2.47 0.32 -15.73
C PRO A 21 -2.69 1.80 -15.45
N ARG A 22 -2.30 2.27 -14.25
CA ARG A 22 -2.47 3.66 -13.79
C ARG A 22 -1.26 4.53 -14.12
N LEU A 23 -0.24 3.99 -14.79
CA LEU A 23 0.97 4.70 -15.20
C LEU A 23 1.06 4.72 -16.73
N GLU A 24 1.78 5.69 -17.28
CA GLU A 24 2.04 5.76 -18.73
C GLU A 24 2.76 4.49 -19.27
N PRO A 25 2.66 4.17 -20.57
CA PRO A 25 3.45 3.10 -21.17
C PRO A 25 4.98 3.33 -21.08
N TYR A 26 5.74 2.31 -20.63
CA TYR A 26 7.20 2.44 -20.42
C TYR A 26 8.07 1.45 -21.21
N GLY A 27 7.69 0.17 -21.25
CA GLY A 27 8.38 -0.82 -22.09
C GLY A 27 9.79 -1.24 -21.64
N ALA A 28 10.23 -0.91 -20.42
CA ALA A 28 11.60 -1.22 -19.98
C ALA A 28 11.89 -2.72 -19.77
N CYS A 29 10.96 -3.49 -19.18
CA CYS A 29 11.24 -4.89 -18.82
C CYS A 29 11.23 -5.86 -20.01
N ARG A 30 10.66 -5.47 -21.15
CA ARG A 30 10.55 -6.29 -22.39
C ARG A 30 9.90 -7.67 -22.22
N LEU A 31 9.21 -7.96 -21.12
CA LEU A 31 8.45 -9.21 -20.96
C LEU A 31 7.18 -9.25 -21.83
N CYS A 32 6.60 -8.10 -22.12
CA CYS A 32 5.39 -7.95 -22.91
C CYS A 32 5.63 -8.05 -24.43
N LEU A 33 6.75 -8.64 -24.87
CA LEU A 33 7.02 -8.81 -26.30
C LEU A 33 5.98 -9.72 -26.94
N VAL A 34 5.47 -9.30 -28.10
CA VAL A 34 4.50 -10.04 -28.91
C VAL A 34 4.88 -9.94 -30.39
N GLN A 35 4.42 -10.89 -31.19
CA GLN A 35 4.67 -10.90 -32.63
C GLN A 35 3.45 -10.34 -33.36
N VAL A 36 3.64 -9.27 -34.11
CA VAL A 36 2.60 -8.71 -34.98
C VAL A 36 2.86 -9.20 -36.41
N LYS A 37 1.82 -9.68 -37.10
CA LYS A 37 1.94 -10.15 -38.48
C LYS A 37 2.40 -8.99 -39.38
N GLY A 38 3.40 -9.26 -40.24
CA GLY A 38 4.02 -8.26 -41.10
C GLY A 38 5.15 -7.44 -40.46
N MET A 39 5.36 -7.53 -39.14
CA MET A 39 6.51 -6.92 -38.47
C MET A 39 7.69 -7.89 -38.36
N PRO A 40 8.92 -7.51 -38.74
CA PRO A 40 10.06 -8.43 -38.76
C PRO A 40 10.62 -8.77 -37.37
N ARG A 41 10.30 -7.97 -36.36
CA ARG A 41 10.77 -8.15 -34.98
C ARG A 41 9.59 -8.10 -34.01
N PRO A 42 9.65 -8.86 -32.90
CA PRO A 42 8.69 -8.71 -31.82
C PRO A 42 8.67 -7.28 -31.28
N VAL A 43 7.47 -6.79 -30.95
CA VAL A 43 7.23 -5.44 -30.42
C VAL A 43 6.69 -5.53 -29.00
N THR A 44 6.82 -4.45 -28.24
CA THR A 44 6.31 -4.38 -26.87
C THR A 44 4.82 -4.08 -26.83
N ALA A 45 4.03 -5.03 -26.34
CA ALA A 45 2.57 -4.87 -26.27
C ALA A 45 2.12 -3.65 -25.45
N CYS A 46 2.89 -3.26 -24.42
CA CYS A 46 2.51 -2.15 -23.55
C CYS A 46 2.63 -0.78 -24.23
N THR A 47 3.48 -0.61 -25.25
CA THR A 47 3.71 0.70 -25.91
C THR A 47 3.14 0.77 -27.33
N THR A 48 2.90 -0.37 -27.96
CA THR A 48 2.43 -0.41 -29.35
C THR A 48 0.91 -0.18 -29.39
N PRO A 49 0.41 0.85 -30.10
CA PRO A 49 -1.02 1.07 -30.30
C PRO A 49 -1.60 -0.01 -31.21
N VAL A 50 -2.87 -0.37 -30.98
CA VAL A 50 -3.61 -1.27 -31.88
C VAL A 50 -4.04 -0.56 -33.16
N SER A 51 -4.16 -1.29 -34.26
CA SER A 51 -4.74 -0.82 -35.51
C SER A 51 -5.76 -1.82 -36.04
N GLU A 52 -6.68 -1.35 -36.87
CA GLU A 52 -7.67 -2.23 -37.52
C GLU A 52 -6.97 -3.31 -38.35
N GLY A 53 -7.49 -4.54 -38.30
CA GLY A 53 -6.90 -5.70 -38.98
C GLY A 53 -5.58 -6.21 -38.40
N MET A 54 -5.12 -5.69 -37.25
CA MET A 54 -3.88 -6.15 -36.62
C MET A 54 -4.02 -7.58 -36.08
N GLU A 55 -3.22 -8.50 -36.62
CA GLU A 55 -3.08 -9.87 -36.10
C GLU A 55 -1.88 -9.95 -35.15
N VAL A 56 -2.15 -10.23 -33.87
CA VAL A 56 -1.13 -10.34 -32.81
C VAL A 56 -1.04 -11.78 -32.30
N GLN A 57 0.17 -12.34 -32.35
CA GLN A 57 0.49 -13.59 -31.69
C GLN A 57 1.19 -13.29 -30.35
N THR A 58 0.53 -13.64 -29.25
CA THR A 58 0.96 -13.31 -27.87
C THR A 58 1.99 -14.29 -27.33
N SER A 59 2.04 -15.51 -27.88
CA SER A 59 2.96 -16.58 -27.51
C SER A 59 3.33 -17.40 -28.73
N ASN A 60 4.62 -17.69 -28.87
CA ASN A 60 5.22 -18.66 -29.79
C ASN A 60 6.59 -19.07 -29.23
N GLU A 61 7.21 -20.10 -29.80
CA GLU A 61 8.49 -20.62 -29.30
C GLU A 61 9.58 -19.54 -29.18
N GLN A 62 9.65 -18.63 -30.15
CA GLN A 62 10.62 -17.54 -30.15
C GLN A 62 10.37 -16.54 -29.00
N ILE A 63 9.12 -16.11 -28.81
CA ILE A 63 8.73 -15.17 -27.75
C ILE A 63 8.97 -15.79 -26.38
N GLU A 64 8.54 -17.02 -26.17
CA GLU A 64 8.70 -17.71 -24.88
C GLU A 64 10.17 -17.92 -24.53
N ARG A 65 11.02 -18.24 -25.51
CA ARG A 65 12.47 -18.31 -25.32
C ARG A 65 13.09 -16.97 -24.93
N ILE A 66 12.63 -15.87 -25.53
CA ILE A 66 13.09 -14.51 -25.19
C ILE A 66 12.65 -14.15 -23.76
N ARG A 67 11.37 -14.34 -23.41
CA ARG A 67 10.85 -14.04 -22.07
C ARG A 67 11.57 -14.85 -21.00
N LYS A 68 11.76 -16.16 -21.23
CA LYS A 68 12.55 -17.03 -20.34
C LYS A 68 13.97 -16.49 -20.14
N THR A 69 14.64 -16.10 -21.23
CA THR A 69 15.99 -15.50 -21.17
C THR A 69 16.02 -14.21 -20.34
N ILE A 70 15.02 -13.33 -20.50
CA ILE A 70 14.92 -12.08 -19.73
C ILE A 70 14.79 -12.38 -18.24
N VAL A 71 13.91 -13.30 -17.84
CA VAL A 71 13.73 -13.65 -16.43
C VAL A 71 15.00 -14.28 -15.85
N GLU A 72 15.69 -15.15 -16.60
CA GLU A 72 16.99 -15.70 -16.17
C GLU A 72 18.05 -14.60 -15.97
N LEU A 73 18.12 -13.60 -16.86
CA LEU A 73 19.03 -12.47 -16.72
C LEU A 73 18.69 -11.59 -15.51
N LEU A 74 17.40 -11.41 -15.19
CA LEU A 74 17.00 -10.72 -13.96
C LEU A 74 17.41 -11.51 -12.72
N LEU A 75 17.25 -12.83 -12.74
CA LEU A 75 17.61 -13.72 -11.63
C LEU A 75 19.12 -13.94 -11.47
N SER A 76 19.96 -13.58 -12.45
CA SER A 76 21.41 -13.79 -12.32
C SER A 76 22.01 -12.81 -11.31
N ASP A 77 21.49 -11.59 -11.33
CA ASP A 77 21.85 -10.49 -10.45
C ASP A 77 20.99 -10.40 -9.18
N HIS A 78 19.77 -10.97 -9.18
CA HIS A 78 18.89 -10.99 -8.01
C HIS A 78 19.39 -11.95 -6.91
N PRO A 79 19.30 -11.58 -5.61
CA PRO A 79 19.67 -12.46 -4.52
C PRO A 79 18.69 -13.64 -4.39
N ASN A 80 19.21 -14.82 -4.06
CA ASN A 80 18.41 -16.03 -3.85
C ASN A 80 17.89 -16.11 -2.39
N ASP A 81 17.20 -15.08 -1.94
CA ASP A 81 16.78 -14.93 -0.53
C ASP A 81 15.27 -15.07 -0.32
N CYS A 82 14.57 -15.70 -1.29
CA CYS A 82 13.11 -15.87 -1.25
C CYS A 82 12.60 -16.52 0.05
N MET A 83 13.40 -17.37 0.69
CA MET A 83 13.04 -18.01 1.97
C MET A 83 12.94 -17.02 3.12
N VAL A 84 13.59 -15.86 3.05
CA VAL A 84 13.54 -14.79 4.07
C VAL A 84 12.89 -13.51 3.55
N CYS A 85 12.65 -13.39 2.25
CA CYS A 85 12.01 -12.25 1.63
C CYS A 85 10.53 -12.11 2.07
N GLU A 86 10.14 -10.90 2.50
CA GLU A 86 8.77 -10.57 2.94
C GLU A 86 7.74 -10.65 1.80
N LYS A 87 8.17 -10.34 0.57
CA LYS A 87 7.33 -10.35 -0.63
C LYS A 87 7.12 -11.77 -1.19
N ALA A 88 7.77 -12.79 -0.63
CA ALA A 88 7.61 -14.17 -1.10
C ALA A 88 6.14 -14.63 -0.98
N GLY A 89 5.58 -15.14 -2.08
CA GLY A 89 4.16 -15.45 -2.23
C GLY A 89 3.30 -14.31 -2.80
N ASP A 90 3.85 -13.11 -2.95
CA ASP A 90 3.23 -11.91 -3.55
C ASP A 90 4.26 -11.17 -4.45
N CYS A 91 5.21 -11.93 -5.02
CA CYS A 91 6.33 -11.41 -5.81
C CYS A 91 6.16 -11.81 -7.28
N THR A 92 5.95 -10.83 -8.16
CA THR A 92 5.74 -11.08 -9.60
C THR A 92 6.97 -11.72 -10.25
N LEU A 93 8.19 -11.37 -9.82
CA LEU A 93 9.40 -12.03 -10.32
C LEU A 93 9.45 -13.53 -9.95
N GLN A 94 9.01 -13.86 -8.73
CA GLN A 94 8.93 -15.24 -8.25
C GLN A 94 7.88 -16.03 -9.05
N GLU A 95 6.71 -15.42 -9.31
CA GLU A 95 5.65 -16.01 -10.12
C GLU A 95 6.11 -16.30 -11.55
N LEU A 96 6.81 -15.34 -12.17
CA LEU A 96 7.38 -15.54 -13.51
C LEU A 96 8.43 -16.66 -13.52
N ALA A 97 9.30 -16.71 -12.52
CA ALA A 97 10.29 -17.78 -12.40
C ALA A 97 9.63 -19.16 -12.29
N TYR A 98 8.53 -19.25 -11.54
CA TYR A 98 7.71 -20.46 -11.43
C TYR A 98 7.03 -20.80 -12.76
N PHE A 99 6.39 -19.82 -13.42
CA PHE A 99 5.69 -19.98 -14.69
C PHE A 99 6.60 -20.54 -15.80
N TYR A 100 7.86 -20.10 -15.87
CA TYR A 100 8.84 -20.56 -16.86
C TYR A 100 9.65 -21.80 -16.45
N ASP A 101 9.32 -22.44 -15.31
CA ASP A 101 10.03 -23.58 -14.71
C ASP A 101 11.56 -23.33 -14.60
N LEU A 102 11.93 -22.16 -14.07
CA LEU A 102 13.35 -21.79 -13.90
C LEU A 102 13.94 -22.43 -12.65
N ARG A 103 14.54 -23.61 -12.82
CA ARG A 103 15.18 -24.37 -11.72
C ARG A 103 16.65 -24.03 -11.51
N LYS A 104 17.33 -23.62 -12.57
CA LYS A 104 18.76 -23.27 -12.57
C LYS A 104 18.95 -22.03 -13.43
N ASN A 105 19.88 -21.19 -13.04
CA ASN A 105 20.28 -20.06 -13.87
C ASN A 105 21.52 -20.43 -14.68
N ARG A 106 21.44 -20.30 -16.01
CA ARG A 106 22.59 -20.50 -16.90
C ARG A 106 23.57 -19.34 -16.89
N PHE A 107 23.13 -18.16 -16.45
CA PHE A 107 23.97 -16.98 -16.33
C PHE A 107 24.55 -16.90 -14.92
N TRP A 108 25.88 -16.77 -14.85
CA TRP A 108 26.64 -16.59 -13.63
C TRP A 108 27.56 -15.38 -13.80
N GLY A 109 27.78 -14.63 -12.73
CA GLY A 109 28.57 -13.40 -12.78
C GLY A 109 28.57 -12.66 -11.46
N GLU A 110 29.17 -11.47 -11.49
CA GLU A 110 29.09 -10.53 -10.37
C GLU A 110 27.63 -10.13 -10.13
N ARG A 111 27.28 -9.92 -8.85
CA ARG A 111 25.99 -9.39 -8.43
C ARG A 111 26.18 -8.01 -7.84
N ARG A 112 25.24 -7.10 -8.11
CA ARG A 112 25.24 -5.77 -7.49
C ARG A 112 25.11 -5.93 -5.98
N GLN A 113 26.06 -5.34 -5.26
CA GLN A 113 26.02 -5.23 -3.81
C GLN A 113 25.72 -3.79 -3.42
N TYR A 114 24.88 -3.62 -2.40
CA TYR A 114 24.50 -2.30 -1.90
C TYR A 114 24.69 -2.20 -0.40
N ASN A 115 25.16 -1.05 0.06
CA ASN A 115 25.17 -0.74 1.49
C ASN A 115 23.74 -0.47 1.95
N LYS A 116 23.22 -1.29 2.87
CA LYS A 116 21.82 -1.28 3.35
C LYS A 116 21.47 -0.14 4.30
N THR A 117 22.22 0.95 4.31
CA THR A 117 21.96 2.07 5.22
C THR A 117 20.90 2.98 4.64
N ASP A 118 19.67 2.86 5.17
CA ASP A 118 18.61 3.87 5.00
C ASP A 118 17.87 4.07 6.34
N ALA A 119 17.99 5.27 6.90
CA ALA A 119 17.34 5.65 8.15
C ALA A 119 15.82 5.89 8.03
N ASN A 120 15.21 5.70 6.85
CA ASN A 120 13.78 5.92 6.63
C ASN A 120 12.92 5.16 7.67
N PRO A 121 11.98 5.83 8.37
CA PRO A 121 11.22 5.22 9.46
C PRO A 121 10.12 4.23 9.01
N PHE A 122 9.67 4.30 7.75
CA PHE A 122 8.51 3.54 7.26
C PHE A 122 8.84 2.50 6.19
N ILE A 123 9.86 2.75 5.37
CA ILE A 123 10.17 1.97 4.17
C ILE A 123 11.53 1.30 4.36
N GLU A 124 11.57 0.00 4.13
CA GLU A 124 12.79 -0.80 4.04
C GLU A 124 13.18 -0.91 2.56
N ARG A 125 14.43 -0.55 2.26
CA ARG A 125 14.97 -0.46 0.89
C ARG A 125 16.10 -1.44 0.72
N ASP A 126 15.88 -2.46 -0.09
CA ASP A 126 16.89 -3.47 -0.44
C ASP A 126 17.08 -3.48 -1.96
N MET A 127 18.01 -2.65 -2.45
CA MET A 127 18.20 -2.45 -3.90
C MET A 127 18.86 -3.64 -4.60
N GLU A 128 19.41 -4.61 -3.86
CA GLU A 128 19.88 -5.89 -4.43
C GLU A 128 18.71 -6.67 -5.04
N LYS A 129 17.51 -6.51 -4.47
CA LYS A 129 16.28 -7.12 -4.98
C LYS A 129 15.66 -6.35 -6.16
N CYS A 130 16.15 -5.15 -6.48
CA CYS A 130 15.54 -4.28 -7.48
C CYS A 130 15.86 -4.74 -8.91
N VAL A 131 14.82 -4.99 -9.70
CA VAL A 131 14.92 -5.35 -11.13
C VAL A 131 14.91 -4.13 -12.08
N LEU A 132 15.11 -2.92 -11.55
CA LEU A 132 15.15 -1.66 -12.32
C LEU A 132 13.94 -1.46 -13.24
N CYS A 133 12.75 -1.89 -12.81
CA CYS A 133 11.53 -1.77 -13.61
C CYS A 133 11.00 -0.34 -13.76
N GLY A 134 11.51 0.61 -12.96
CA GLY A 134 11.12 2.03 -13.01
C GLY A 134 9.78 2.37 -12.35
N LYS A 135 8.91 1.40 -12.03
CA LYS A 135 7.57 1.67 -11.45
C LYS A 135 7.59 2.61 -10.24
N CYS A 136 8.54 2.42 -9.33
CA CYS A 136 8.65 3.23 -8.11
C CYS A 136 9.06 4.68 -8.38
N VAL A 137 9.92 4.91 -9.39
CA VAL A 137 10.35 6.25 -9.83
C VAL A 137 9.16 6.94 -10.49
N ARG A 138 8.54 6.23 -11.44
CA ARG A 138 7.41 6.72 -12.23
C ARG A 138 6.20 7.06 -11.39
N VAL A 139 5.79 6.22 -10.44
CA VAL A 139 4.68 6.57 -9.55
C VAL A 139 5.01 7.77 -8.66
N CYS A 140 6.29 7.96 -8.30
CA CYS A 140 6.71 9.11 -7.49
C CYS A 140 6.71 10.42 -8.29
N GLU A 141 7.00 10.35 -9.58
CA GLU A 141 7.02 11.50 -10.49
C GLU A 141 5.63 11.77 -11.10
N GLU A 142 5.06 10.81 -11.82
CA GLU A 142 3.84 10.96 -12.62
C GLU A 142 2.58 11.11 -11.76
N ILE A 143 2.48 10.37 -10.65
CA ILE A 143 1.27 10.37 -9.81
C ILE A 143 1.41 11.27 -8.59
N GLN A 144 2.56 11.25 -7.93
CA GLN A 144 2.76 12.06 -6.72
C GLN A 144 3.35 13.44 -7.03
N GLY A 145 4.03 13.64 -8.16
CA GLY A 145 4.68 14.92 -8.47
C GLY A 145 5.88 15.26 -7.58
N VAL A 146 6.47 14.27 -6.90
CA VAL A 146 7.54 14.49 -5.90
C VAL A 146 8.92 14.20 -6.48
N ALA A 147 9.05 13.16 -7.32
CA ALA A 147 10.34 12.71 -7.88
C ALA A 147 11.45 12.50 -6.82
N ALA A 148 11.10 11.93 -5.65
CA ALA A 148 12.04 11.72 -4.54
C ALA A 148 13.11 10.63 -4.80
N ILE A 149 12.87 9.76 -5.77
CA ILE A 149 13.78 8.67 -6.16
C ILE A 149 13.85 8.60 -7.68
N ASP A 150 15.03 8.28 -8.21
CA ASP A 150 15.26 8.09 -9.64
C ASP A 150 16.28 6.97 -9.89
N ILE A 151 16.45 6.53 -11.13
CA ILE A 151 17.48 5.60 -11.57
C ILE A 151 18.77 6.39 -11.82
N ALA A 152 19.70 6.33 -10.87
CA ALA A 152 21.03 6.89 -11.02
C ALA A 152 21.98 5.91 -11.73
N TYR A 153 23.09 6.44 -12.26
CA TYR A 153 24.16 5.70 -12.96
C TYR A 153 23.69 5.01 -14.25
N ARG A 154 24.53 4.14 -14.82
CA ARG A 154 24.28 3.44 -16.09
C ARG A 154 24.82 2.00 -16.05
N GLY A 155 24.27 1.15 -16.90
CA GLY A 155 24.69 -0.24 -17.05
C GLY A 155 24.57 -1.01 -15.74
N PHE A 156 25.57 -1.83 -15.43
CA PHE A 156 25.59 -2.66 -14.22
C PHE A 156 25.60 -1.85 -12.91
N LYS A 157 25.99 -0.57 -12.94
CA LYS A 157 25.98 0.30 -11.75
C LYS A 157 24.63 1.00 -11.52
N ALA A 158 23.66 0.82 -12.41
CA ALA A 158 22.36 1.47 -12.31
C ALA A 158 21.62 1.06 -11.03
N LYS A 159 21.03 2.04 -10.33
CA LYS A 159 20.29 1.81 -9.09
C LYS A 159 19.23 2.87 -8.85
N VAL A 160 18.17 2.48 -8.16
CA VAL A 160 17.14 3.42 -7.70
C VAL A 160 17.61 4.05 -6.39
N CYS A 161 17.80 5.36 -6.37
CA CYS A 161 18.19 6.08 -5.17
C CYS A 161 17.63 7.51 -5.12
N PRO A 162 17.53 8.10 -3.91
CA PRO A 162 17.32 9.53 -3.75
C PRO A 162 18.50 10.34 -4.30
N PRO A 163 18.32 11.66 -4.46
CA PRO A 163 19.41 12.57 -4.80
C PRO A 163 20.61 12.41 -3.87
N PHE A 164 21.81 12.34 -4.47
CA PHE A 164 23.09 12.17 -3.76
C PHE A 164 23.18 10.91 -2.89
N GLU A 165 22.34 9.89 -3.14
CA GLU A 165 22.30 8.64 -2.37
C GLU A 165 22.09 8.79 -0.86
N LYS A 166 21.45 9.89 -0.45
CA LYS A 166 21.06 10.07 0.95
C LYS A 166 19.91 9.14 1.32
N ASP A 167 19.62 9.09 2.62
CA ASP A 167 18.43 8.45 3.16
C ASP A 167 17.17 9.01 2.47
N LEU A 168 16.18 8.13 2.24
CA LEU A 168 14.94 8.57 1.61
C LEU A 168 14.13 9.39 2.61
N ASN A 169 14.09 10.71 2.41
CA ASN A 169 13.30 11.65 3.19
C ASN A 169 12.30 12.37 2.28
N CYS A 170 11.09 11.82 2.15
CA CYS A 170 10.01 12.33 1.29
C CYS A 170 8.68 12.40 2.06
N GLU A 171 7.55 12.60 1.38
CA GLU A 171 6.21 12.64 2.01
C GLU A 171 5.74 11.29 2.62
N PHE A 172 6.54 10.23 2.49
CA PHE A 172 6.29 8.89 3.04
C PHE A 172 4.93 8.29 2.65
N CYS A 173 4.39 8.64 1.47
CA CYS A 173 3.11 8.10 0.99
C CYS A 173 3.15 6.59 0.69
N GLY A 174 4.35 6.05 0.43
CA GLY A 174 4.57 4.62 0.20
C GLY A 174 3.96 4.07 -1.10
N GLN A 175 3.64 4.90 -2.10
CA GLN A 175 3.21 4.38 -3.40
C GLN A 175 4.29 3.51 -4.07
N CYS A 176 5.56 3.86 -3.87
CA CYS A 176 6.69 3.08 -4.36
C CYS A 176 6.71 1.64 -3.81
N VAL A 177 6.30 1.44 -2.55
CA VAL A 177 6.10 0.12 -1.93
C VAL A 177 4.91 -0.61 -2.55
N SER A 178 3.83 0.14 -2.84
CA SER A 178 2.60 -0.41 -3.41
C SER A 178 2.80 -1.03 -4.79
N VAL A 179 3.63 -0.40 -5.63
CA VAL A 179 3.85 -0.82 -7.02
C VAL A 179 5.07 -1.72 -7.22
N CYS A 180 5.88 -1.95 -6.19
CA CYS A 180 7.11 -2.72 -6.32
C CYS A 180 6.78 -4.21 -6.64
N PRO A 181 7.25 -4.74 -7.79
CA PRO A 181 6.95 -6.13 -8.18
C PRO A 181 7.85 -7.16 -7.47
N THR A 182 8.75 -6.71 -6.60
CA THR A 182 9.75 -7.52 -5.90
C THR A 182 9.82 -7.10 -4.43
N GLY A 183 10.71 -7.73 -3.64
CA GLY A 183 10.96 -7.35 -2.25
C GLY A 183 11.89 -6.14 -2.06
N ALA A 184 12.16 -5.35 -3.11
CA ALA A 184 13.12 -4.23 -3.04
C ALA A 184 12.61 -3.04 -2.21
N LEU A 185 11.29 -2.82 -2.20
CA LEU A 185 10.65 -1.77 -1.41
C LEU A 185 9.50 -2.39 -0.62
N ILE A 186 9.60 -2.34 0.70
CA ILE A 186 8.64 -2.95 1.62
C ILE A 186 8.37 -2.02 2.80
N GLY A 187 7.19 -2.14 3.42
CA GLY A 187 6.89 -1.39 4.63
C GLY A 187 7.56 -2.02 5.84
N LYS A 188 8.36 -1.27 6.61
CA LYS A 188 9.03 -1.74 7.83
C LYS A 188 8.05 -2.36 8.83
N GLN A 189 6.83 -1.87 8.86
CA GLN A 189 5.80 -2.32 9.79
C GLN A 189 5.35 -3.77 9.57
N SER A 190 5.51 -4.34 8.37
CA SER A 190 5.09 -5.71 8.06
C SER A 190 6.20 -6.76 8.26
N LEU A 191 7.46 -6.33 8.30
CA LEU A 191 8.64 -7.19 8.38
C LEU A 191 8.52 -8.26 9.48
N GLY A 192 8.54 -9.53 9.06
CA GLY A 192 8.59 -10.68 9.98
C GLY A 192 7.31 -10.91 10.79
N LYS A 193 6.21 -10.23 10.47
CA LYS A 193 4.94 -10.33 11.21
C LYS A 193 3.94 -11.34 10.64
N GLY A 194 4.19 -11.87 9.44
CA GLY A 194 3.35 -12.89 8.82
C GLY A 194 3.86 -13.29 7.44
N ARG A 195 3.44 -14.45 6.93
CA ARG A 195 3.66 -14.84 5.53
C ARG A 195 2.38 -14.63 4.75
N GLN A 196 2.49 -14.42 3.43
CA GLN A 196 1.33 -14.11 2.59
C GLN A 196 0.18 -15.11 2.74
N LYS A 197 0.49 -16.41 2.90
CA LYS A 197 -0.52 -17.47 3.13
C LYS A 197 -1.30 -17.36 4.44
N ASP A 198 -0.72 -16.71 5.46
CA ASP A 198 -1.29 -16.61 6.81
C ASP A 198 -2.01 -15.25 7.02
N ILE A 199 -2.02 -14.39 5.99
CA ILE A 199 -2.60 -13.05 6.06
C ILE A 199 -4.08 -13.12 5.71
N LYS A 200 -4.92 -12.70 6.67
CA LYS A 200 -6.34 -12.42 6.41
C LYS A 200 -6.49 -11.01 5.84
N ARG A 201 -7.19 -10.89 4.72
CA ARG A 201 -7.56 -9.60 4.11
C ARG A 201 -8.93 -9.18 4.60
N VAL A 202 -9.07 -7.91 4.99
CA VAL A 202 -10.34 -7.32 5.42
C VAL A 202 -10.49 -5.96 4.77
N ASP A 203 -11.46 -5.82 3.88
CA ASP A 203 -11.75 -4.55 3.22
C ASP A 203 -12.60 -3.65 4.10
N THR A 204 -12.23 -2.39 4.17
CA THR A 204 -12.88 -1.37 5.01
C THR A 204 -12.59 0.03 4.47
N VAL A 205 -12.96 1.06 5.23
CA VAL A 205 -12.82 2.47 4.86
C VAL A 205 -11.87 3.17 5.84
N CYS A 206 -11.01 4.03 5.29
CA CYS A 206 -10.07 4.83 6.06
C CYS A 206 -10.78 5.97 6.83
N PRO A 207 -10.72 6.02 8.18
CA PRO A 207 -11.44 7.00 8.98
C PRO A 207 -10.65 8.30 9.23
N TYR A 208 -9.54 8.54 8.51
CA TYR A 208 -8.63 9.65 8.83
C TYR A 208 -9.12 11.03 8.36
N CYS A 209 -9.82 11.09 7.24
CA CYS A 209 -10.32 12.32 6.64
C CYS A 209 -11.59 12.04 5.82
N GLY A 210 -12.24 13.11 5.33
CA GLY A 210 -13.47 13.03 4.55
C GLY A 210 -13.33 12.37 3.17
N CYS A 211 -12.12 11.99 2.73
CA CYS A 211 -11.94 11.31 1.44
C CYS A 211 -12.50 9.88 1.45
N GLY A 212 -12.53 9.22 2.62
CA GLY A 212 -13.11 7.88 2.75
C GLY A 212 -12.47 6.81 1.85
N CYS A 213 -11.14 6.81 1.70
CA CYS A 213 -10.43 5.84 0.86
C CYS A 213 -10.75 4.40 1.25
N ASN A 214 -10.98 3.53 0.27
CA ASN A 214 -11.09 2.10 0.47
C ASN A 214 -9.71 1.53 0.82
N ILE A 215 -9.65 0.75 1.89
CA ILE A 215 -8.41 0.12 2.35
C ILE A 215 -8.64 -1.37 2.62
N THR A 216 -7.62 -2.16 2.37
CA THR A 216 -7.54 -3.57 2.75
C THR A 216 -6.57 -3.69 3.90
N LEU A 217 -7.08 -4.10 5.06
CA LEU A 217 -6.27 -4.46 6.22
C LEU A 217 -5.71 -5.86 6.02
N HIS A 218 -4.40 -6.01 6.20
CA HIS A 218 -3.71 -7.29 6.23
C HIS A 218 -3.49 -7.67 7.69
N VAL A 219 -4.22 -8.69 8.14
CA VAL A 219 -4.24 -9.12 9.54
C VAL A 219 -3.52 -10.47 9.68
N SER A 220 -2.58 -10.54 10.60
CA SER A 220 -1.84 -11.75 10.97
C SER A 220 -1.78 -11.82 12.49
N ARG A 221 -2.02 -13.01 13.07
CA ARG A 221 -1.96 -13.25 14.53
C ARG A 221 -2.75 -12.20 15.35
N ASN A 222 -3.94 -11.85 14.87
CA ASN A 222 -4.82 -10.83 15.47
C ASN A 222 -4.23 -9.40 15.52
N GLU A 223 -3.23 -9.11 14.69
CA GLU A 223 -2.65 -7.77 14.53
C GLU A 223 -2.74 -7.29 13.08
N ILE A 224 -2.98 -6.00 12.90
CA ILE A 224 -2.85 -5.37 11.58
C ILE A 224 -1.35 -5.18 11.31
N ILE A 225 -0.87 -5.74 10.20
CA ILE A 225 0.57 -5.73 9.85
C ILE A 225 0.89 -4.87 8.63
N ARG A 226 -0.09 -4.67 7.74
CA ARG A 226 0.04 -3.91 6.49
C ARG A 226 -1.34 -3.38 6.08
N VAL A 227 -1.35 -2.24 5.38
CA VAL A 227 -2.55 -1.72 4.71
C VAL A 227 -2.24 -1.50 3.23
N THR A 228 -3.12 -2.00 2.36
CA THR A 228 -3.09 -1.76 0.92
C THR A 228 -4.44 -1.23 0.46
N SER A 229 -4.58 -0.98 -0.84
CA SER A 229 -5.84 -0.66 -1.47
C SER A 229 -5.81 -1.20 -2.89
N GLU A 230 -6.96 -1.67 -3.37
CA GLU A 230 -7.10 -2.28 -4.69
C GLU A 230 -7.31 -1.20 -5.77
N PRO A 231 -6.85 -1.42 -7.02
CA PRO A 231 -7.03 -0.46 -8.11
C PRO A 231 -8.51 -0.18 -8.44
N ASP A 232 -9.40 -1.16 -8.26
CA ASP A 232 -10.83 -1.02 -8.51
C ASP A 232 -11.56 -0.47 -7.27
N THR A 233 -11.17 0.72 -6.83
CA THR A 233 -11.74 1.40 -5.67
C THR A 233 -11.81 2.90 -5.90
N LEU A 234 -12.51 3.64 -5.03
CA LEU A 234 -12.65 5.11 -5.12
C LEU A 234 -11.30 5.83 -5.25
N ASN A 235 -10.29 5.34 -4.56
CA ASN A 235 -8.96 5.92 -4.52
C ASN A 235 -7.96 5.23 -5.47
N GLU A 236 -8.43 4.37 -6.37
CA GLU A 236 -7.63 3.69 -7.40
C GLU A 236 -6.39 2.97 -6.83
N GLY A 237 -6.47 2.46 -5.60
CA GLY A 237 -5.34 1.81 -4.92
C GLY A 237 -4.30 2.76 -4.30
N TRP A 238 -4.47 4.08 -4.43
CA TRP A 238 -3.56 5.09 -3.89
C TRP A 238 -3.92 5.47 -2.46
N LEU A 239 -2.94 5.43 -1.56
CA LEU A 239 -3.11 5.79 -0.15
C LEU A 239 -2.10 6.84 0.29
N CYS A 240 -2.52 7.80 1.12
CA CYS A 240 -1.60 8.72 1.80
C CYS A 240 -0.85 8.00 2.94
N VAL A 241 0.16 8.68 3.50
CA VAL A 241 0.95 8.16 4.65
C VAL A 241 0.08 7.70 5.82
N LYS A 242 -1.01 8.43 6.12
CA LYS A 242 -1.94 8.12 7.22
C LYS A 242 -2.70 6.83 6.95
N GLY A 243 -3.27 6.69 5.76
CA GLY A 243 -4.01 5.48 5.37
C GLY A 243 -3.11 4.24 5.29
N ARG A 244 -1.87 4.41 4.84
CA ARG A 244 -0.94 3.29 4.62
C ARG A 244 -0.21 2.83 5.88
N PHE A 245 0.24 3.76 6.73
CA PHE A 245 1.12 3.47 7.86
C PHE A 245 0.54 3.85 9.24
N GLY A 246 -0.60 4.54 9.26
CA GLY A 246 -1.17 5.12 10.47
C GLY A 246 -1.85 4.13 11.42
N PHE A 247 -1.98 2.85 11.09
CA PHE A 247 -2.81 1.90 11.84
C PHE A 247 -2.27 1.45 13.22
N ARG A 248 -1.06 1.89 13.63
CA ARG A 248 -0.42 1.44 14.89
C ARG A 248 -1.20 1.79 16.16
N PHE A 249 -2.07 2.81 16.12
CA PHE A 249 -2.86 3.21 17.30
C PHE A 249 -3.78 2.09 17.81
N VAL A 250 -4.18 1.14 16.95
CA VAL A 250 -5.04 0.00 17.32
C VAL A 250 -4.39 -0.87 18.40
N ASN A 251 -3.07 -1.04 18.32
CA ASN A 251 -2.26 -1.84 19.25
C ASN A 251 -1.36 -0.97 20.14
N SER A 252 -1.67 0.33 20.27
CA SER A 252 -0.88 1.21 21.13
C SER A 252 -0.95 0.74 22.60
N PRO A 253 0.16 0.76 23.35
CA PRO A 253 0.12 0.54 24.80
C PRO A 253 -0.78 1.56 25.51
N ASP A 254 -0.89 2.77 24.95
CA ASP A 254 -1.70 3.87 25.50
C ASP A 254 -3.20 3.75 25.16
N ARG A 255 -3.63 2.68 24.47
CA ARG A 255 -5.04 2.49 24.13
C ARG A 255 -5.86 2.31 25.42
N LEU A 256 -6.90 3.11 25.57
CA LEU A 256 -7.85 2.99 26.68
C LEU A 256 -8.58 1.63 26.59
N LYS A 257 -8.35 0.76 27.58
CA LYS A 257 -8.95 -0.58 27.68
C LYS A 257 -10.06 -0.67 28.73
N LYS A 258 -10.10 0.27 29.66
CA LYS A 258 -11.07 0.33 30.77
C LYS A 258 -11.49 1.78 31.03
N PRO A 259 -12.70 2.00 31.58
CA PRO A 259 -13.12 3.32 32.05
C PRO A 259 -12.21 3.84 33.16
N LEU A 260 -11.95 5.16 33.14
CA LEU A 260 -11.11 5.86 34.12
C LEU A 260 -11.89 7.03 34.72
N ILE A 261 -11.86 7.20 36.05
CA ILE A 261 -12.40 8.38 36.73
C ILE A 261 -11.25 9.13 37.41
N ARG A 262 -11.26 10.47 37.31
CA ARG A 262 -10.27 11.30 38.01
C ARG A 262 -10.69 11.56 39.46
N ARG A 263 -9.88 11.12 40.43
CA ARG A 263 -10.03 11.39 41.87
C ARG A 263 -8.70 11.87 42.44
N ASN A 264 -8.73 12.89 43.30
CA ASN A 264 -7.52 13.47 43.91
C ASN A 264 -6.40 13.78 42.89
N GLY A 265 -6.79 14.27 41.70
CA GLY A 265 -5.86 14.62 40.62
C GLY A 265 -5.37 13.46 39.76
N LYS A 266 -5.61 12.19 40.13
CA LYS A 266 -5.16 10.98 39.40
C LYS A 266 -6.32 10.22 38.77
N PHE A 267 -6.06 9.50 37.68
CA PHE A 267 -7.03 8.60 37.06
C PHE A 267 -7.00 7.23 37.73
N GLU A 268 -8.17 6.72 38.09
CA GLU A 268 -8.38 5.40 38.69
C GLU A 268 -9.25 4.55 37.74
N GLU A 269 -8.85 3.29 37.52
CA GLU A 269 -9.65 2.32 36.75
C GLU A 269 -10.93 1.94 37.53
N VAL A 270 -12.07 1.94 36.83
CA VAL A 270 -13.37 1.57 37.41
C VAL A 270 -14.16 0.64 36.48
N SER A 271 -15.22 0.01 37.00
CA SER A 271 -16.16 -0.75 36.17
C SER A 271 -17.04 0.16 35.30
N TRP A 272 -17.66 -0.42 34.28
CA TRP A 272 -18.60 0.30 33.43
C TRP A 272 -19.81 0.84 34.20
N ASP A 273 -20.37 0.06 35.13
CA ASP A 273 -21.52 0.50 35.94
C ASP A 273 -21.18 1.73 36.77
N VAL A 274 -20.04 1.72 37.45
CA VAL A 274 -19.56 2.86 38.25
C VAL A 274 -19.29 4.08 37.37
N ALA A 275 -18.68 3.88 36.20
CA ALA A 275 -18.40 4.98 35.27
C ALA A 275 -19.69 5.63 34.74
N LEU A 276 -20.66 4.82 34.31
CA LEU A 276 -21.92 5.29 33.75
C LEU A 276 -22.79 5.96 34.81
N GLU A 277 -22.88 5.40 36.01
CA GLU A 277 -23.63 5.99 37.13
C GLU A 277 -23.01 7.34 37.53
N TYR A 278 -21.69 7.39 37.69
CA TYR A 278 -20.97 8.63 38.01
C TYR A 278 -21.22 9.73 36.97
N VAL A 279 -21.14 9.41 35.67
CA VAL A 279 -21.40 10.39 34.61
C VAL A 279 -22.87 10.83 34.62
N ALA A 280 -23.81 9.88 34.77
CA ALA A 280 -25.24 10.17 34.77
C ALA A 280 -25.66 11.09 35.93
N GLU A 281 -25.17 10.82 37.14
CA GLU A 281 -25.43 11.65 38.33
C GLU A 281 -24.92 13.07 38.14
N ARG A 282 -23.68 13.22 37.65
CA ARG A 282 -23.05 14.53 37.42
C ARG A 282 -23.78 15.34 36.36
N LEU A 283 -24.15 14.72 35.24
CA LEU A 283 -24.92 15.39 34.18
C LEU A 283 -26.31 15.81 34.68
N LYS A 284 -27.02 14.94 35.41
CA LYS A 284 -28.32 15.28 36.01
C LYS A 284 -28.21 16.44 36.99
N LYS A 285 -27.17 16.45 37.83
CA LYS A 285 -26.93 17.53 38.79
C LYS A 285 -26.71 18.87 38.08
N ILE A 286 -25.80 18.93 37.11
CA ILE A 286 -25.52 20.15 36.34
C ILE A 286 -26.78 20.64 35.63
N LYS A 287 -27.53 19.73 34.98
CA LYS A 287 -28.79 20.06 34.32
C LYS A 287 -29.82 20.67 35.28
N LYS A 288 -29.92 20.15 36.50
CA LYS A 288 -30.84 20.67 37.53
C LYS A 288 -30.43 22.05 38.05
N GLU A 289 -29.13 22.28 38.23
CA GLU A 289 -28.59 23.51 38.84
C GLU A 289 -28.42 24.66 37.84
N HIS A 290 -28.07 24.36 36.59
CA HIS A 290 -27.67 25.35 35.59
C HIS A 290 -28.44 25.26 34.26
N GLY A 291 -29.38 24.31 34.13
CA GLY A 291 -30.12 24.06 32.90
C GLY A 291 -29.37 23.16 31.92
N ALA A 292 -30.06 22.75 30.85
CA ALA A 292 -29.52 21.81 29.87
C ALA A 292 -28.37 22.41 29.03
N ASP A 293 -28.43 23.71 28.71
CA ASP A 293 -27.45 24.39 27.86
C ASP A 293 -26.11 24.66 28.56
N ALA A 294 -26.01 24.41 29.87
CA ALA A 294 -24.74 24.37 30.58
C ALA A 294 -23.89 23.13 30.23
N ILE A 295 -24.45 22.18 29.46
CA ILE A 295 -23.79 20.96 29.02
C ILE A 295 -23.54 21.07 27.51
N ALA A 296 -22.32 20.73 27.07
CA ALA A 296 -21.98 20.62 25.66
C ALA A 296 -21.41 19.23 25.36
N GLY A 297 -21.70 18.71 24.16
CA GLY A 297 -21.20 17.44 23.67
C GLY A 297 -20.25 17.63 22.49
N LEU A 298 -19.03 17.09 22.60
CA LEU A 298 -18.07 17.06 21.51
C LEU A 298 -17.88 15.61 21.02
N SER A 299 -18.29 15.33 19.78
CA SER A 299 -18.06 14.02 19.15
C SER A 299 -16.83 14.01 18.25
N SER A 300 -16.32 12.82 17.95
CA SER A 300 -15.19 12.67 17.03
C SER A 300 -15.65 12.61 15.58
N ALA A 301 -14.93 13.32 14.70
CA ALA A 301 -15.09 13.18 13.25
C ALA A 301 -14.63 11.81 12.71
N ARG A 302 -14.05 10.95 13.56
CA ARG A 302 -13.63 9.58 13.22
C ARG A 302 -14.63 8.51 13.67
N CYS A 303 -15.68 8.89 14.40
CA CYS A 303 -16.76 7.97 14.74
C CYS A 303 -17.63 7.67 13.53
N THR A 304 -18.32 6.53 13.55
CA THR A 304 -19.28 6.18 12.51
C THR A 304 -20.50 7.11 12.55
N ASN A 305 -21.28 7.11 11.47
CA ASN A 305 -22.50 7.90 11.39
C ASN A 305 -23.52 7.45 12.43
N GLU A 306 -23.58 6.16 12.73
CA GLU A 306 -24.45 5.56 13.74
C GLU A 306 -24.10 6.06 15.15
N GLU A 307 -22.82 6.09 15.49
CA GLU A 307 -22.35 6.61 16.79
C GLU A 307 -22.60 8.11 16.91
N ASN A 308 -22.33 8.87 15.85
CA ASN A 308 -22.63 10.31 15.82
C ASN A 308 -24.14 10.58 15.90
N TYR A 309 -24.97 9.74 15.28
CA TYR A 309 -26.43 9.81 15.40
C TYR A 309 -26.90 9.52 16.83
N LEU A 310 -26.37 8.47 17.45
CA LEU A 310 -26.69 8.13 18.84
C LEU A 310 -26.26 9.25 19.80
N PHE A 311 -25.07 9.81 19.61
CA PHE A 311 -24.54 10.91 20.42
C PHE A 311 -25.42 12.16 20.32
N GLN A 312 -25.77 12.62 19.11
CA GLN A 312 -26.66 13.78 18.97
C GLN A 312 -28.05 13.51 19.56
N LYS A 313 -28.57 12.27 19.43
CA LYS A 313 -29.86 11.88 19.99
C LYS A 313 -29.83 11.91 21.51
N PHE A 314 -28.76 11.41 22.12
CA PHE A 314 -28.55 11.49 23.57
C PHE A 314 -28.53 12.96 24.05
N MET A 315 -27.75 13.82 23.40
CA MET A 315 -27.65 15.23 23.78
C MET A 315 -28.98 15.98 23.62
N ARG A 316 -29.68 15.78 22.50
CA ARG A 316 -30.93 16.51 22.24
C ARG A 316 -32.14 15.95 23.00
N ALA A 317 -32.29 14.62 23.07
CA ALA A 317 -33.47 14.01 23.66
C ALA A 317 -33.34 13.74 25.16
N ALA A 318 -32.17 13.28 25.64
CA ALA A 318 -31.98 12.95 27.06
C ALA A 318 -31.48 14.16 27.86
N ILE A 319 -30.47 14.87 27.35
CA ILE A 319 -29.94 16.06 28.01
C ILE A 319 -30.83 17.28 27.75
N GLY A 320 -31.34 17.45 26.53
CA GLY A 320 -32.24 18.55 26.18
C GLY A 320 -31.52 19.81 25.71
N THR A 321 -30.32 19.66 25.11
CA THR A 321 -29.54 20.78 24.57
C THR A 321 -29.17 20.54 23.11
N ASN A 322 -29.01 21.64 22.37
CA ASN A 322 -28.50 21.63 21.01
C ASN A 322 -26.99 21.91 20.92
N ASN A 323 -26.31 22.09 22.06
CA ASN A 323 -24.87 22.32 22.15
C ASN A 323 -24.09 21.03 21.83
N VAL A 324 -24.07 20.67 20.55
CA VAL A 324 -23.38 19.51 20.01
C VAL A 324 -22.47 19.97 18.88
N ASP A 325 -21.19 19.62 18.96
CA ASP A 325 -20.22 19.90 17.90
C ASP A 325 -19.24 18.73 17.75
N HIS A 326 -18.29 18.85 16.81
CA HIS A 326 -17.26 17.85 16.58
C HIS A 326 -15.87 18.48 16.42
N CYS A 327 -14.84 17.67 16.64
CA CYS A 327 -13.45 18.12 16.68
C CYS A 327 -12.84 18.58 15.34
N ALA A 328 -13.55 18.50 14.21
CA ALA A 328 -13.00 18.79 12.88
C ALA A 328 -13.50 20.10 12.26
N ARG A 329 -14.22 20.92 13.04
CA ARG A 329 -14.66 22.26 12.63
C ARG A 329 -13.58 23.34 12.82
N TYR A 330 -12.44 22.98 13.43
CA TYR A 330 -11.32 23.88 13.77
C TYR A 330 -9.97 23.35 13.30
#